data_AF-A0A930Z8U9-F1
#
_entry.id   AF-A0A930Z8U9-F1
#
_cell.length_a   1.000
_cell.length_b   1.000
_cell.length_c   1.000
_cell.angle_alpha   90.00
_cell.angle_beta   90.00
_cell.angle_gamma   90.00
#
_symmetry.space_group_name_H-M   'P 1'
#
loop_
_entity.id
_entity.type
_entity.pdbx_description
1 polymer ?
#
loop_
_entity_poly.entity_id
_entity_poly.type
_entity_poly.pdbx_seq_one_letter_code
_entity_poly.pdbx_strand_id
1 'polypeptide(L)'
;MKANSTYEGKHQMPRTSESQFTSAFDQLQKQARELLAELRNEIRSREIDLERLKKEESKLLALAGQRGNNGAPAGSNGIHRGGRINWNSILEQMPKQFKASDVRGIRSLKDKRSSEIFAAITRWIEAGAVKRKDRGLYERAK
;
A
#
# COMPACT_ATOMS: atom_id res chain seq x y z
N MET A 1 -83.68 -24.81 -10.99
CA MET A 1 -83.40 -23.37 -11.18
C MET A 1 -82.40 -22.93 -10.11
N LYS A 2 -81.12 -22.81 -10.49
CA LYS A 2 -80.24 -21.62 -10.37
C LYS A 2 -80.11 -20.97 -8.97
N ALA A 3 -78.94 -21.23 -8.39
CA ALA A 3 -77.98 -20.35 -7.70
C ALA A 3 -78.47 -19.30 -6.68
N ASN A 4 -77.79 -19.25 -5.53
CA ASN A 4 -77.20 -18.00 -5.07
C ASN A 4 -75.91 -18.21 -4.25
N SER A 5 -74.81 -17.79 -4.90
CA SER A 5 -73.52 -17.37 -4.35
C SER A 5 -73.75 -16.28 -3.28
N THR A 6 -72.97 -16.17 -2.19
CA THR A 6 -71.70 -15.43 -2.18
C THR A 6 -71.10 -15.51 -0.77
N TYR A 7 -69.88 -16.05 -0.64
CA TYR A 7 -69.02 -15.83 0.52
C TYR A 7 -67.89 -14.88 0.09
N GLU A 8 -67.92 -13.62 0.53
CA GLU A 8 -66.79 -12.69 0.39
C GLU A 8 -65.68 -13.06 1.39
N GLY A 9 -64.74 -13.90 0.95
CA GLY A 9 -63.44 -14.04 1.61
C GLY A 9 -62.51 -12.93 1.14
N LYS A 10 -62.42 -11.82 1.89
CA LYS A 10 -61.40 -10.79 1.67
C LYS A 10 -60.02 -11.31 2.06
N HIS A 11 -59.39 -12.06 1.15
CA HIS A 11 -57.97 -12.36 1.23
C HIS A 11 -57.18 -11.09 0.89
N GLN A 12 -56.80 -10.37 1.94
CA GLN A 12 -55.83 -9.28 1.86
C GLN A 12 -54.44 -9.91 1.65
N MET A 13 -53.98 -9.95 0.41
CA MET A 13 -52.64 -10.43 0.07
C MET A 13 -51.57 -9.47 0.65
N PRO A 14 -50.51 -9.98 1.29
CA PRO A 14 -49.41 -9.14 1.76
C PRO A 14 -48.63 -8.62 0.54
N ARG A 15 -48.63 -7.29 0.34
CA ARG A 15 -47.71 -6.60 -0.59
C ARG A 15 -46.33 -6.52 0.08
N THR A 16 -45.52 -7.56 0.00
CA THR A 16 -44.24 -7.62 0.76
C THR A 16 -42.97 -7.63 -0.08
N SER A 17 -43.02 -7.59 -1.41
CA SER A 17 -41.80 -7.66 -2.22
C SER A 17 -41.09 -6.31 -2.39
N GLU A 18 -41.75 -5.25 -2.83
CA GLU A 18 -41.09 -3.95 -3.13
C GLU A 18 -40.46 -3.27 -1.90
N SER A 19 -41.13 -3.34 -0.74
CA SER A 19 -40.64 -2.76 0.52
C SER A 19 -39.39 -3.49 1.08
N GLN A 20 -39.25 -4.78 0.79
CA GLN A 20 -38.07 -5.55 1.20
C GLN A 20 -36.83 -5.18 0.39
N PHE A 21 -36.97 -4.89 -0.91
CA PHE A 21 -35.85 -4.48 -1.76
C PHE A 21 -35.32 -3.09 -1.42
N THR A 22 -36.20 -2.12 -1.12
CA THR A 22 -35.77 -0.78 -0.68
C THR A 22 -35.03 -0.85 0.66
N SER A 23 -35.53 -1.66 1.59
CA SER A 23 -34.89 -1.93 2.89
C SER A 23 -33.48 -2.53 2.75
N ALA A 24 -33.30 -3.52 1.87
CA ALA A 24 -32.00 -4.15 1.66
C ALA A 24 -30.98 -3.19 1.02
N PHE A 25 -31.40 -2.35 0.08
CA PHE A 25 -30.54 -1.34 -0.53
C PHE A 25 -30.15 -0.24 0.47
N ASP A 26 -31.08 0.20 1.32
CA ASP A 26 -30.81 1.17 2.39
C ASP A 26 -29.80 0.63 3.42
N GLN A 27 -29.88 -0.66 3.74
CA GLN A 27 -28.90 -1.33 4.61
C GLN A 27 -27.51 -1.35 3.97
N LEU A 28 -27.42 -1.71 2.68
CA LEU A 28 -26.16 -1.68 1.95
C LEU A 28 -25.56 -0.26 1.90
N GLN A 29 -26.40 0.75 1.67
CA GLN A 29 -25.95 2.14 1.64
C GLN A 29 -25.43 2.61 3.01
N LYS A 30 -26.07 2.19 4.11
CA LYS A 30 -25.58 2.47 5.47
C LYS A 30 -24.23 1.81 5.73
N GLN A 31 -24.08 0.53 5.40
CA GLN A 31 -22.82 -0.20 5.54
C GLN A 31 -21.68 0.44 4.74
N ALA A 32 -21.95 0.88 3.50
CA ALA A 32 -20.97 1.57 2.68
C ALA A 32 -20.53 2.91 3.30
N ARG A 33 -21.46 3.66 3.91
CA ARG A 33 -21.15 4.93 4.60
C ARG A 33 -20.31 4.69 5.87
N GLU A 34 -20.63 3.65 6.63
CA GLU A 34 -19.87 3.26 7.82
C GLU A 34 -18.43 2.88 7.45
N LEU A 35 -18.24 2.04 6.43
CA LEU A 35 -16.92 1.63 5.95
C LEU A 35 -16.11 2.82 5.42
N LEU A 36 -16.73 3.75 4.70
CA LEU A 36 -16.07 4.98 4.27
C LEU A 36 -15.68 5.89 5.44
N ALA A 37 -16.49 5.94 6.49
CA ALA A 37 -16.17 6.71 7.69
C ALA A 37 -14.99 6.07 8.44
N GLU A 38 -14.96 4.75 8.57
CA GLU A 38 -13.87 3.99 9.17
C GLU A 38 -12.56 4.21 8.41
N LEU A 39 -12.56 4.03 7.08
CA LEU A 39 -11.37 4.27 6.26
C LEU A 39 -10.85 5.70 6.38
N ARG A 40 -11.73 6.71 6.44
CA ARG A 40 -11.32 8.10 6.64
C ARG A 40 -10.66 8.33 8.00
N ASN A 41 -11.17 7.70 9.05
CA ASN A 41 -10.57 7.79 10.39
C ASN A 41 -9.22 7.08 10.43
N GLU A 42 -9.11 5.93 9.77
CA GLU A 42 -7.87 5.17 9.69
C GLU A 42 -6.78 5.93 8.90
N ILE A 43 -7.14 6.58 7.79
CA ILE A 43 -6.26 7.47 7.04
C ILE A 43 -5.76 8.60 7.94
N ARG A 44 -6.66 9.30 8.64
CA ARG A 44 -6.25 10.39 9.56
C ARG A 44 -5.34 9.89 10.67
N SER A 45 -5.62 8.73 11.25
CA SER A 45 -4.75 8.14 12.28
C SER A 45 -3.35 7.89 11.73
N ARG A 46 -3.25 7.29 10.54
CA ARG A 46 -1.96 7.04 9.90
C ARG A 46 -1.23 8.32 9.52
N GLU A 47 -1.95 9.35 9.09
CA GLU A 47 -1.37 10.67 8.80
C GLU A 47 -0.76 11.30 10.07
N ILE A 48 -1.47 11.23 11.21
CA ILE A 48 -0.97 11.70 12.51
C ILE A 48 0.27 10.91 12.93
N ASP A 49 0.26 9.59 12.78
CA ASP A 49 1.41 8.74 13.12
C ASP A 49 2.62 9.07 12.23
N LEU A 50 2.40 9.32 10.94
CA LEU A 50 3.46 9.76 10.03
C LEU A 50 4.05 11.10 10.43
N GLU A 51 3.22 12.08 10.81
CA GLU A 51 3.71 13.37 11.30
C GLU A 51 4.53 13.21 12.59
N ARG A 52 4.06 12.37 13.52
CA ARG A 52 4.77 12.07 14.76
C ARG A 52 6.13 11.44 14.48
N LEU A 53 6.18 10.41 13.63
CA LEU A 53 7.42 9.74 13.26
C LEU A 53 8.41 10.70 12.58
N LYS A 54 7.94 11.60 11.70
CA LYS A 54 8.78 12.66 11.11
C LYS A 54 9.33 13.63 12.16
N LYS A 55 8.54 13.99 13.18
CA LYS A 55 9.00 14.82 14.30
C LYS A 55 10.04 14.09 15.15
N GLU A 56 9.83 12.81 15.42
CA GLU A 56 10.80 11.98 16.15
C GLU A 56 12.10 11.79 15.35
N GLU A 57 12.01 11.54 14.04
CA GLU A 57 13.16 11.47 13.12
C GLU A 57 13.94 12.79 13.10
N SER A 58 13.28 13.94 12.96
CA SER A 58 13.97 15.24 12.96
C SER A 58 14.66 15.53 14.30
N LYS A 59 14.04 15.13 15.43
CA LYS A 59 14.66 15.23 16.76
C LYS A 59 15.88 14.32 16.89
N LEU A 60 15.81 13.10 16.38
CA LEU A 60 16.94 12.17 16.35
C LEU A 60 18.06 12.67 15.44
N LEU A 61 17.75 13.25 14.29
CA LEU A 61 18.72 13.88 13.40
C LEU A 61 19.42 15.07 14.07
N ALA A 62 18.68 15.90 14.81
CA ALA A 62 19.26 17.00 15.57
C ALA A 62 20.22 16.49 16.67
N LEU A 63 19.83 15.44 17.40
CA LEU A 63 20.67 14.81 18.43
C LEU A 63 21.88 14.07 17.83
N ALA A 64 21.71 13.42 16.68
CA ALA A 64 22.78 12.72 15.96
C ALA A 64 23.78 13.72 15.34
N GLY A 65 23.30 14.84 14.79
CA GLY A 65 24.12 15.93 14.29
C GLY A 65 24.94 16.62 15.38
N GLN A 66 24.50 16.55 16.64
CA GLN A 66 25.22 17.10 17.79
C GLN A 66 26.30 16.13 18.35
N ARG A 67 26.24 14.83 18.03
CA ARG A 67 27.18 13.81 18.51
C ARG A 67 28.28 13.43 17.50
N GLY A 68 28.26 14.03 16.31
CA GLY A 68 29.14 13.65 15.21
C GLY A 68 29.72 14.86 14.49
N ASN A 69 30.63 15.59 15.13
CA ASN A 69 31.52 16.53 14.43
C ASN A 69 32.59 15.80 13.60
N ASN A 70 32.23 14.67 12.98
CA ASN A 70 33.03 13.85 12.08
C ASN A 70 32.08 12.97 11.25
N GLY A 71 31.53 13.51 10.15
CA GLY A 71 30.83 12.70 9.13
C GLY A 71 29.62 13.35 8.47
N ALA A 72 29.84 14.42 7.70
CA ALA A 72 29.06 14.92 6.54
C ALA A 72 27.51 14.96 6.59
N PRO A 73 26.88 16.14 6.42
CA PRO A 73 25.44 16.25 6.18
C PRO A 73 25.11 16.05 4.69
N ALA A 74 24.11 15.23 4.36
CA ALA A 74 23.48 15.21 3.04
C ALA A 74 22.04 14.68 3.19
N GLY A 75 20.97 15.40 2.85
CA GLY A 75 20.90 16.70 2.21
C GLY A 75 19.49 17.28 2.28
N SER A 76 19.46 18.61 2.26
CA SER A 76 18.27 19.42 1.98
C SER A 76 17.96 19.41 0.48
N ASN A 77 16.68 19.60 0.17
CA ASN A 77 16.09 19.74 -1.16
C ASN A 77 17.02 20.33 -2.24
N GLY A 78 17.45 19.46 -3.15
CA GLY A 78 18.17 19.81 -4.37
C GLY A 78 17.49 19.16 -5.57
N ILE A 79 16.91 20.01 -6.41
CA ILE A 79 16.40 19.83 -7.77
C ILE A 79 17.03 18.62 -8.51
N HIS A 80 16.18 17.66 -8.89
CA HIS A 80 16.35 16.66 -9.97
C HIS A 80 17.77 16.26 -10.42
N ARG A 81 18.59 15.67 -9.55
CA ARG A 81 19.67 14.72 -9.95
C ARG A 81 19.90 13.67 -8.87
N GLY A 82 19.20 12.54 -8.99
CA GLY A 82 19.60 11.29 -8.35
C GLY A 82 19.71 11.34 -6.83
N GLY A 83 18.59 11.52 -6.13
CA GLY A 83 18.52 11.21 -4.70
C GLY A 83 19.04 9.81 -4.41
N ARG A 84 19.66 9.62 -3.24
CA ARG A 84 20.16 8.31 -2.79
C ARG A 84 19.01 7.32 -2.82
N ILE A 85 19.10 6.36 -3.73
CA ILE A 85 18.12 5.30 -3.89
C ILE A 85 18.22 4.39 -2.66
N ASN A 86 17.09 4.18 -1.98
CA ASN A 86 17.00 3.16 -0.95
C ASN A 86 16.87 1.78 -1.61
N TRP A 87 18.02 1.14 -1.85
CA TRP A 87 18.09 -0.18 -2.46
C TRP A 87 17.38 -1.26 -1.62
N ASN A 88 17.29 -1.13 -0.31
CA ASN A 88 16.59 -2.13 0.51
C ASN A 88 15.07 -2.12 0.24
N SER A 89 14.47 -0.93 0.15
CA SER A 89 13.05 -0.79 -0.22
C SER A 89 12.73 -1.33 -1.62
N ILE A 90 13.70 -1.29 -2.54
CA ILE A 90 13.57 -1.88 -3.87
C ILE A 90 13.52 -3.40 -3.78
N LEU A 91 14.40 -4.00 -2.98
CA LEU A 91 14.45 -5.45 -2.81
C LEU A 91 13.15 -6.01 -2.19
N GLU A 92 12.50 -5.26 -1.31
CA GLU A 92 11.21 -5.63 -0.72
C GLU A 92 10.09 -5.72 -1.77
N GLN A 93 10.11 -4.84 -2.77
CA GLN A 93 9.14 -4.80 -3.87
C GLN A 93 9.42 -5.84 -4.96
N MET A 94 10.59 -6.48 -4.95
CA MET A 94 10.95 -7.48 -5.95
C MET A 94 10.29 -8.84 -5.68
N PRO A 95 9.92 -9.57 -6.74
CA PRO A 95 9.46 -10.94 -6.61
C PRO A 95 10.58 -11.82 -6.01
N LYS A 96 10.18 -12.95 -5.40
CA LYS A 96 11.10 -13.89 -4.75
C LYS A 96 12.25 -14.32 -5.66
N GLN A 97 11.99 -14.43 -6.96
CA GLN A 97 13.00 -14.62 -7.99
C GLN A 97 12.90 -13.46 -8.98
N PHE A 98 14.03 -12.80 -9.25
CA PHE A 98 14.09 -11.63 -10.12
C PHE A 98 15.37 -11.62 -10.95
N LYS A 99 15.32 -10.91 -12.08
CA LYS A 99 16.45 -10.61 -12.95
C LYS A 99 16.87 -9.16 -12.80
N ALA A 100 18.09 -8.82 -13.25
CA ALA A 100 18.54 -7.43 -13.29
C ALA A 100 17.68 -6.53 -14.21
N SER A 101 16.98 -7.13 -15.19
CA SER A 101 15.97 -6.44 -16.00
C SER A 101 14.78 -5.95 -15.17
N ASP A 102 14.37 -6.72 -14.18
CA ASP A 102 13.15 -6.47 -13.40
C ASP A 102 13.38 -5.30 -12.44
N VAL A 103 14.63 -5.16 -11.97
CA VAL A 103 15.08 -3.98 -11.21
C VAL A 103 14.93 -2.69 -12.03
N ARG A 104 15.15 -2.72 -13.36
CA ARG A 104 14.93 -1.53 -14.23
C ARG A 104 13.45 -1.21 -14.45
N GLY A 105 12.55 -2.15 -14.19
CA GLY A 105 11.11 -1.95 -14.33
C GLY A 105 10.52 -0.95 -13.34
N ILE A 106 11.25 -0.64 -12.25
CA ILE A 106 10.81 0.32 -11.25
C ILE A 106 11.03 1.74 -11.78
N ARG A 107 9.97 2.56 -11.75
CA ARG A 107 9.96 3.94 -12.28
C ARG A 107 11.12 4.81 -11.77
N SER A 108 11.57 4.59 -10.52
CA SER A 108 12.68 5.33 -9.90
C SER A 108 14.07 4.91 -10.39
N LEU A 109 14.19 3.80 -11.12
CA LEU A 109 15.44 3.20 -11.57
C LEU A 109 15.64 3.23 -13.08
N LYS A 110 14.67 3.75 -13.83
CA LYS A 110 14.70 3.78 -15.31
C LYS A 110 15.92 4.52 -15.87
N ASP A 111 16.34 5.60 -15.21
CA ASP A 111 17.44 6.46 -15.64
C ASP A 111 18.79 6.08 -15.00
N LYS A 112 18.84 4.99 -14.22
CA LYS A 112 20.04 4.59 -13.49
C LYS A 112 20.97 3.73 -14.34
N ARG A 113 22.27 3.90 -14.12
CA ARG A 113 23.28 3.17 -14.90
C ARG A 113 23.25 1.69 -14.53
N SER A 114 23.46 0.83 -15.52
CA SER A 114 23.56 -0.62 -15.32
C SER A 114 24.58 -0.98 -14.23
N SER A 115 25.70 -0.25 -14.16
CA SER A 115 26.73 -0.44 -13.14
C SER A 115 26.23 -0.18 -11.72
N GLU A 116 25.34 0.80 -11.51
CA GLU A 116 24.76 1.10 -10.20
C GLU A 116 23.81 -0.01 -9.76
N ILE A 117 23.02 -0.54 -10.69
CA ILE A 117 22.12 -1.67 -10.45
C ILE A 117 22.92 -2.92 -10.05
N PHE A 118 23.99 -3.24 -10.80
CA PHE A 118 24.83 -4.37 -10.44
C PHE A 118 25.57 -4.16 -9.12
N ALA A 119 26.05 -2.94 -8.83
CA ALA A 119 26.64 -2.63 -7.53
C ALA A 119 25.66 -2.84 -6.37
N ALA A 120 24.39 -2.49 -6.55
CA ALA A 120 23.35 -2.74 -5.56
C ALA A 120 23.06 -4.24 -5.37
N ILE A 121 22.97 -4.99 -6.47
CA ILE A 121 22.78 -6.44 -6.42
C ILE A 121 23.95 -7.12 -5.71
N THR A 122 25.19 -6.71 -5.98
CA THR A 122 26.38 -7.21 -5.28
C THR A 122 26.29 -6.94 -3.77
N ARG A 123 25.86 -5.73 -3.36
CA ARG A 123 25.64 -5.41 -1.94
C ARG A 123 24.57 -6.29 -1.30
N TRP A 124 23.49 -6.62 -2.00
CA TRP A 124 22.47 -7.54 -1.47
C TRP A 124 22.98 -8.97 -1.32
N ILE A 125 23.90 -9.40 -2.20
CA ILE A 125 24.55 -10.70 -2.09
C ILE A 125 25.51 -10.72 -0.89
N GLU A 126 26.35 -9.70 -0.74
CA GLU A 126 27.27 -9.54 0.39
C GLU A 126 26.52 -9.47 1.73
N ALA A 127 25.38 -8.77 1.77
CA ALA A 127 24.51 -8.69 2.93
C ALA A 127 23.70 -9.98 3.21
N GLY A 128 23.81 -10.99 2.34
CA GLY A 128 23.07 -12.24 2.46
C GLY A 128 21.57 -12.13 2.19
N ALA A 129 21.09 -10.96 1.72
CA ALA A 129 19.68 -10.69 1.41
C ALA A 129 19.24 -11.27 0.06
N VAL A 130 20.20 -11.56 -0.83
CA VAL A 130 19.95 -12.16 -2.16
C VAL A 130 20.96 -13.27 -2.41
N LYS A 131 20.50 -14.37 -3.01
CA LYS A 131 21.34 -15.47 -3.50
C LYS A 131 21.30 -15.51 -5.02
N ARG A 132 22.46 -15.73 -5.63
CA ARG A 132 22.55 -15.99 -7.07
C ARG A 132 22.21 -17.45 -7.32
N LYS A 133 21.14 -17.69 -8.09
CA LYS A 133 20.64 -19.04 -8.39
C LYS A 133 21.19 -19.55 -9.72
N ASP A 134 21.19 -18.68 -10.73
CA ASP A 134 21.68 -18.99 -12.07
C ASP A 134 22.22 -17.72 -12.77
N ARG A 135 22.69 -17.83 -14.01
CA ARG A 135 23.18 -16.72 -14.84
C ARG A 135 22.11 -15.63 -14.99
N GLY A 136 22.23 -14.59 -14.16
CA GLY A 136 21.34 -13.42 -14.19
C GLY A 136 20.02 -13.62 -13.44
N LEU A 137 19.85 -14.74 -12.72
CA LEU A 137 18.70 -15.00 -11.88
C LEU A 137 19.09 -14.93 -10.40
N TYR A 138 18.38 -14.06 -9.68
CA TYR A 138 18.60 -13.76 -8.28
C TYR A 138 17.37 -14.17 -7.46
N GLU A 139 17.60 -14.71 -6.27
CA GLU A 139 16.56 -15.13 -5.35
C GLU A 139 16.71 -14.39 -4.02
N ARG A 140 15.64 -13.78 -3.52
CA ARG A 140 15.66 -13.10 -2.23
C ARG A 140 15.76 -14.11 -1.09
N ALA A 141 16.70 -13.90 -0.18
CA ALA A 141 16.87 -14.70 1.01
C ALA A 141 15.92 -14.21 2.11
N LYS A 142 14.64 -14.60 1.97
CA LYS A 142 13.52 -14.27 2.86
C LYS A 142 13.13 -12.78 2.83
#